data_AF-A0A359LUD6-F1
#
_entry.id   AF-A0A359LUD6-F1
#
_cell.length_a   1.000
_cell.length_b   1.000
_cell.length_c   1.000
_cell.angle_alpha   90.00
_cell.angle_beta   90.00
_cell.angle_gamma   90.00
#
_symmetry.space_group_name_H-M   'P 1'
#
loop_
_entity.id
_entity.type
_entity.pdbx_description
1 polymer ?
#
loop_
_entity_poly.entity_id
_entity_poly.type
_entity_poly.pdbx_seq_one_letter_code
_entity_poly.pdbx_strand_id
1 'polypeptide(L)'
;MAKRIGILTGGGDVPGLNSVIKGVVYRGSECNLEVVGLRRGWEALTHLNLDDPASRARYVLPLTRENTRTIDRTGGTFLHSSRTNPSKMKKLPDFLTAESFPAKESTKDGVTSKVYDVSSHVLKNLEGLGIDYLIAIGGDDTLSYAAALDKLGMKVVAVPKTMDNDVRNTEYCIGFSTAISRAMDAINRQRTTVGSHERIGVF
;
A
#
# COMPACT_ATOMS: atom_id res chain seq x y z
N MET A 1 13.24 7.10 -23.59
CA MET A 1 12.01 7.50 -22.89
C MET A 1 12.33 7.79 -21.45
N ALA A 2 11.57 8.66 -20.79
CA ALA A 2 11.66 8.85 -19.34
C ALA A 2 11.29 7.54 -18.63
N LYS A 3 12.01 7.19 -17.56
CA LYS A 3 11.69 6.01 -16.76
C LYS A 3 10.47 6.27 -15.90
N ARG A 4 9.69 5.24 -15.61
CA ARG A 4 8.42 5.34 -14.89
C ARG A 4 8.45 4.60 -13.55
N ILE A 5 7.99 5.27 -12.51
CA ILE A 5 7.83 4.73 -11.16
C ILE A 5 6.34 4.47 -10.91
N GLY A 6 5.99 3.24 -10.56
CA GLY A 6 4.72 2.91 -9.93
C GLY A 6 4.81 3.11 -8.41
N ILE A 7 3.79 3.68 -7.78
CA ILE A 7 3.74 3.83 -6.32
C ILE A 7 2.38 3.38 -5.77
N LEU A 8 2.38 2.58 -4.72
CA LEU A 8 1.16 2.11 -4.06
C LEU A 8 1.27 2.15 -2.53
N THR A 9 0.11 2.22 -1.89
CA THR A 9 -0.04 2.06 -0.43
C THR A 9 -0.90 0.83 -0.15
N GLY A 10 -0.36 -0.15 0.59
CA GLY A 10 -1.03 -1.40 0.95
C GLY A 10 -1.30 -1.54 2.46
N GLY A 11 -2.35 -2.30 2.81
CA GLY A 11 -2.74 -2.55 4.21
C GLY A 11 -3.49 -1.37 4.87
N GLY A 12 -3.48 -1.31 6.20
CA GLY A 12 -4.09 -0.19 6.94
C GLY A 12 -3.35 1.12 6.69
N ASP A 13 -4.08 2.23 6.58
CA ASP A 13 -3.49 3.55 6.41
C ASP A 13 -2.97 4.11 7.73
N VAL A 14 -2.03 5.04 7.64
CA VAL A 14 -1.43 5.74 8.77
C VAL A 14 -1.12 7.18 8.36
N PRO A 15 -0.96 8.12 9.30
CA PRO A 15 -0.47 9.46 9.00
C PRO A 15 0.93 9.44 8.36
N GLY A 16 1.15 10.30 7.35
CA GLY A 16 2.46 10.49 6.71
C GLY A 16 2.62 9.87 5.31
N LEU A 17 1.68 9.05 4.85
CA LEU A 17 1.77 8.42 3.51
C LEU A 17 1.76 9.42 2.37
N ASN A 18 0.91 10.44 2.49
CA ASN A 18 0.82 11.49 1.48
C ASN A 18 2.12 12.30 1.35
N SER A 19 2.87 12.44 2.45
CA SER A 19 4.19 13.08 2.42
C SER A 19 5.21 12.23 1.66
N VAL A 20 5.17 10.89 1.81
CA VAL A 20 6.00 9.97 1.01
C VAL A 20 5.64 10.07 -0.46
N ILE A 21 4.35 10.00 -0.81
CA ILE A 21 3.87 10.10 -2.19
C ILE A 21 4.33 11.43 -2.81
N LYS A 22 4.12 12.55 -2.13
CA LYS A 22 4.54 13.87 -2.59
C LYS A 22 6.06 13.95 -2.77
N GLY A 23 6.84 13.42 -1.82
CA GLY A 23 8.30 13.38 -1.91
C GLY A 23 8.80 12.65 -3.16
N VAL A 24 8.22 11.48 -3.46
CA VAL A 24 8.52 10.71 -4.67
C VAL A 24 8.17 11.50 -5.93
N VAL A 25 6.99 12.14 -5.97
CA VAL A 25 6.54 12.91 -7.14
C VAL A 25 7.43 14.13 -7.40
N TYR A 26 7.76 14.87 -6.35
CA TYR A 26 8.58 16.08 -6.47
C TYR A 26 9.99 15.72 -6.92
N ARG A 27 10.60 14.71 -6.29
CA ARG A 27 11.94 14.27 -6.67
C ARG A 27 11.98 13.58 -8.03
N GLY A 28 10.98 12.77 -8.35
CA GLY A 28 10.83 12.13 -9.65
C GLY A 28 10.78 13.16 -10.79
N SER A 29 9.99 14.23 -10.60
CA SER A 29 9.90 15.33 -11.56
C SER A 29 11.23 16.06 -11.78
N GLU A 30 12.10 16.20 -10.77
CA GLU A 30 13.45 16.78 -10.91
C GLU A 30 14.43 15.85 -11.64
N CYS A 31 14.22 14.55 -11.52
CA CYS A 31 15.04 13.52 -12.16
C CYS A 31 14.51 13.11 -13.55
N ASN A 32 13.54 13.83 -14.11
CA ASN A 32 12.88 13.48 -15.37
C ASN A 32 12.27 12.06 -15.37
N LEU A 33 11.64 11.70 -14.24
CA LEU A 33 10.91 10.45 -14.05
C LEU A 33 9.40 10.71 -14.02
N GLU A 34 8.63 9.81 -14.61
CA GLU A 34 7.18 9.82 -14.50
C GLU A 34 6.75 9.02 -13.27
N VAL A 35 5.78 9.53 -12.51
CA VAL A 35 5.25 8.82 -11.33
C VAL A 35 3.79 8.48 -11.56
N VAL A 36 3.46 7.21 -11.41
CA VAL A 36 2.12 6.66 -11.56
C VAL A 36 1.64 6.10 -10.23
N GLY A 37 0.60 6.70 -9.69
CA GLY A 37 -0.12 6.22 -8.53
C GLY A 37 -1.00 5.02 -8.88
N LEU A 38 -0.76 3.91 -8.19
CA LEU A 38 -1.56 2.68 -8.27
C LEU A 38 -2.55 2.70 -7.10
N ARG A 39 -3.82 2.96 -7.42
CA ARG A 39 -4.86 3.20 -6.42
C ARG A 39 -5.34 1.89 -5.79
N ARG A 40 -5.66 1.91 -4.50
CA ARG A 40 -6.13 0.73 -3.72
C ARG A 40 -5.06 -0.36 -3.61
N GLY A 41 -3.79 0.02 -3.42
CA GLY A 41 -2.71 -0.93 -3.14
C GLY A 41 -2.51 -1.98 -4.24
N TRP A 42 -2.30 -3.23 -3.83
CA TRP A 42 -2.15 -4.35 -4.77
C TRP A 42 -3.43 -4.68 -5.55
N GLU A 43 -4.60 -4.18 -5.13
CA GLU A 43 -5.83 -4.30 -5.92
C GLU A 43 -5.65 -3.68 -7.32
N ALA A 44 -4.90 -2.56 -7.41
CA ALA A 44 -4.59 -1.90 -8.66
C ALA A 44 -4.02 -2.86 -9.71
N LEU A 45 -3.06 -3.71 -9.32
CA LEU A 45 -2.34 -4.56 -10.27
C LEU A 45 -3.01 -5.92 -10.46
N THR A 46 -4.01 -6.25 -9.65
CA THR A 46 -4.73 -7.53 -9.72
C THR A 46 -6.09 -7.40 -10.39
N HIS A 47 -6.72 -6.23 -10.30
CA HIS A 47 -8.06 -5.96 -10.83
C HIS A 47 -8.04 -5.00 -12.03
N LEU A 48 -6.87 -4.46 -12.38
CA LEU A 48 -6.74 -3.66 -13.59
C LEU A 48 -6.93 -4.53 -14.82
N ASN A 49 -7.88 -4.12 -15.64
CA ASN A 49 -8.02 -4.57 -17.01
C ASN A 49 -7.48 -3.46 -17.91
N LEU A 50 -6.36 -3.74 -18.59
CA LEU A 50 -5.70 -2.77 -19.47
C LEU A 50 -6.53 -2.39 -20.69
N ASP A 51 -7.43 -3.28 -21.13
CA ASP A 51 -8.28 -3.09 -22.30
C ASP A 51 -9.56 -2.29 -21.96
N ASP A 52 -9.85 -2.09 -20.68
CA ASP A 52 -11.00 -1.30 -20.20
C ASP A 52 -10.56 0.09 -19.72
N PRO A 53 -10.91 1.18 -20.44
CA PRO A 53 -10.60 2.55 -20.02
C PRO A 53 -11.17 2.91 -18.65
N ALA A 54 -12.32 2.37 -18.26
CA ALA A 54 -12.93 2.64 -16.96
C ALA A 54 -12.12 2.01 -15.83
N SER A 55 -11.67 0.76 -15.99
CA SER A 55 -10.75 0.09 -15.08
C SER A 55 -9.43 0.86 -14.94
N ARG A 56 -8.85 1.34 -16.06
CA ARG A 56 -7.65 2.18 -16.04
C ARG A 56 -7.85 3.46 -15.23
N ALA A 57 -8.90 4.21 -15.48
CA ALA A 57 -9.19 5.45 -14.74
C ALA A 57 -9.45 5.21 -13.23
N ARG A 58 -9.95 4.02 -12.88
CA ARG A 58 -10.20 3.64 -11.49
C ARG A 58 -8.92 3.35 -10.71
N TYR A 59 -7.96 2.66 -11.34
CA TYR A 59 -6.78 2.12 -10.66
C TYR A 59 -5.48 2.87 -10.93
N VAL A 60 -5.39 3.62 -12.03
CA VAL A 60 -4.16 4.27 -12.47
C VAL A 60 -4.34 5.78 -12.44
N LEU A 61 -3.47 6.46 -11.69
CA LEU A 61 -3.49 7.91 -11.55
C LEU A 61 -2.09 8.48 -11.85
N PRO A 62 -1.89 9.19 -12.97
CA PRO A 62 -0.67 9.97 -13.18
C PRO A 62 -0.51 10.99 -12.06
N LEU A 63 0.64 11.00 -11.39
CA LEU A 63 0.92 11.91 -10.30
C LEU A 63 1.84 13.03 -10.77
N THR A 64 1.40 14.26 -10.54
CA THR A 64 2.10 15.49 -10.94
C THR A 64 2.29 16.40 -9.74
N ARG A 65 3.19 17.38 -9.86
CA ARG A 65 3.38 18.39 -8.80
C ARG A 65 2.09 19.16 -8.49
N GLU A 66 1.22 19.31 -9.47
CA GLU A 66 -0.07 19.99 -9.34
C GLU A 66 -1.06 19.17 -8.51
N ASN A 67 -1.33 17.91 -8.89
CA ASN A 67 -2.32 17.09 -8.19
C ASN A 67 -1.82 16.54 -6.83
N THR A 68 -0.51 16.62 -6.55
CA THR A 68 0.09 16.25 -5.26
C THR A 68 0.49 17.45 -4.40
N ARG A 69 0.14 18.69 -4.78
CA ARG A 69 0.59 19.90 -4.09
C ARG A 69 0.22 19.95 -2.61
N THR A 70 -0.97 19.47 -2.25
CA THR A 70 -1.56 19.66 -0.92
C THR A 70 -1.85 18.36 -0.16
N ILE A 71 -1.57 17.20 -0.75
CA ILE A 71 -1.97 15.91 -0.17
C ILE A 71 -1.28 15.63 1.17
N ASP A 72 -0.06 16.13 1.35
CA ASP A 72 0.75 16.04 2.57
C ASP A 72 0.12 16.69 3.80
N ARG A 73 -0.89 17.54 3.60
CA ARG A 73 -1.63 18.22 4.68
C ARG A 73 -2.74 17.35 5.27
N THR A 74 -3.01 16.19 4.67
CA THR A 74 -4.10 15.30 5.08
C THR A 74 -3.57 13.94 5.52
N GLY A 75 -4.25 13.34 6.50
CA GLY A 75 -4.01 11.95 6.93
C GLY A 75 -4.46 10.92 5.88
N GLY A 76 -4.21 9.65 6.19
CA GLY A 76 -4.54 8.53 5.30
C GLY A 76 -3.69 8.50 4.03
N THR A 77 -4.25 8.01 2.93
CA THR A 77 -3.58 7.89 1.63
C THR A 77 -4.44 8.42 0.48
N PHE A 78 -3.86 9.31 -0.33
CA PHE A 78 -4.44 9.87 -1.55
C PHE A 78 -4.72 8.80 -2.63
N LEU A 79 -3.98 7.69 -2.58
CA LEU A 79 -4.16 6.58 -3.52
C LEU A 79 -5.21 5.56 -3.05
N HIS A 80 -5.72 5.68 -1.83
CA HIS A 80 -6.46 4.62 -1.14
C HIS A 80 -5.62 3.33 -0.96
N SER A 81 -6.14 2.41 -0.15
CA SER A 81 -5.48 1.15 0.15
C SER A 81 -6.47 -0.01 0.07
N SER A 82 -5.95 -1.23 -0.01
CA SER A 82 -6.72 -2.48 0.09
C SER A 82 -5.94 -3.50 0.94
N ARG A 83 -6.64 -4.56 1.36
CA ARG A 83 -6.05 -5.75 1.99
C ARG A 83 -5.91 -6.89 0.97
N THR A 84 -5.40 -6.57 -0.22
CA THR A 84 -5.15 -7.54 -1.28
C THR A 84 -3.72 -8.07 -1.17
N ASN A 85 -3.57 -9.39 -1.11
CA ASN A 85 -2.29 -10.06 -1.31
C ASN A 85 -2.36 -10.88 -2.61
N PRO A 86 -1.63 -10.49 -3.67
CA PRO A 86 -1.73 -11.17 -4.96
C PRO A 86 -1.28 -12.64 -4.96
N SER A 87 -0.46 -13.07 -3.99
CA SER A 87 -0.05 -14.48 -3.85
C SER A 87 -1.08 -15.35 -3.12
N LYS A 88 -2.12 -14.73 -2.53
CA LYS A 88 -3.09 -15.38 -1.64
C LYS A 88 -4.53 -14.90 -1.91
N MET A 89 -4.90 -14.65 -3.17
CA MET A 89 -6.23 -14.14 -3.50
C MET A 89 -7.29 -15.25 -3.40
N LYS A 90 -8.35 -15.02 -2.61
CA LYS A 90 -9.48 -15.94 -2.49
C LYS A 90 -10.49 -15.80 -3.64
N LYS A 91 -10.72 -14.56 -4.07
CA LYS A 91 -11.64 -14.20 -5.15
C LYS A 91 -10.85 -13.52 -6.24
N LEU A 92 -11.04 -13.97 -7.48
CA LEU A 92 -10.50 -13.34 -8.67
C LEU A 92 -11.50 -12.31 -9.23
N PRO A 93 -11.04 -11.24 -9.91
CA PRO A 93 -11.88 -10.38 -10.72
C PRO A 93 -12.62 -11.19 -11.81
N ASP A 94 -13.82 -10.75 -12.18
CA ASP A 94 -14.70 -11.52 -13.09
C ASP A 94 -14.11 -11.74 -14.49
N PHE A 95 -13.18 -10.89 -14.93
CA PHE A 95 -12.50 -11.01 -16.22
C PHE A 95 -11.29 -11.97 -16.19
N LEU A 96 -10.92 -12.48 -15.01
CA LEU A 96 -9.83 -13.45 -14.83
C LEU A 96 -10.40 -14.85 -14.57
N THR A 97 -9.86 -15.84 -15.28
CA THR A 97 -10.23 -17.25 -15.11
C THR A 97 -9.35 -17.93 -14.06
N ALA A 98 -9.93 -18.84 -13.26
CA ALA A 98 -9.21 -19.49 -12.17
C ALA A 98 -8.15 -20.48 -12.66
N GLU A 99 -8.36 -21.04 -13.85
CA GLU A 99 -7.50 -22.04 -14.48
C GLU A 99 -6.15 -21.46 -14.91
N SER A 100 -6.04 -20.14 -15.09
CA SER A 100 -4.80 -19.49 -15.51
C SER A 100 -3.81 -19.24 -14.37
N PHE A 101 -4.18 -19.53 -13.12
CA PHE A 101 -3.37 -19.21 -11.95
C PHE A 101 -3.10 -20.42 -11.05
N PRO A 102 -1.86 -20.58 -10.55
CA PRO A 102 -1.56 -21.60 -9.55
C PRO A 102 -2.44 -21.44 -8.32
N ALA A 103 -3.12 -22.52 -7.93
CA ALA A 103 -3.93 -22.56 -6.72
C ALA A 103 -3.19 -23.28 -5.58
N LYS A 104 -3.37 -22.78 -4.35
CA LYS A 104 -2.85 -23.39 -3.12
C LYS A 104 -3.96 -23.42 -2.08
N GLU A 105 -3.86 -24.35 -1.13
CA GLU A 105 -4.69 -24.33 0.06
C GLU A 105 -4.04 -23.44 1.12
N SER A 106 -4.85 -22.58 1.74
CA SER A 106 -4.42 -21.75 2.86
C SER A 106 -5.38 -21.91 4.01
N THR A 107 -4.86 -22.43 5.12
CA THR A 107 -5.57 -22.56 6.38
C THR A 107 -5.26 -21.35 7.25
N LYS A 108 -6.31 -20.64 7.66
CA LYS A 108 -6.22 -19.56 8.65
C LYS A 108 -7.37 -19.71 9.64
N ASP A 109 -7.05 -19.64 10.93
CA ASP A 109 -8.03 -19.75 12.03
C ASP A 109 -8.91 -21.01 11.93
N GLY A 110 -8.33 -22.13 11.51
CA GLY A 110 -9.02 -23.41 11.32
C GLY A 110 -9.86 -23.53 10.03
N VAL A 111 -9.94 -22.49 9.22
CA VAL A 111 -10.67 -22.49 7.94
C VAL A 111 -9.69 -22.66 6.78
N THR A 112 -9.80 -23.77 6.06
CA THR A 112 -9.07 -24.01 4.81
C THR A 112 -9.80 -23.35 3.64
N SER A 113 -9.09 -22.49 2.92
CA SER A 113 -9.61 -21.80 1.73
C SER A 113 -8.66 -21.96 0.56
N LYS A 114 -9.22 -22.16 -0.64
CA LYS A 114 -8.44 -22.15 -1.88
C LYS A 114 -8.03 -20.71 -2.21
N VAL A 115 -6.74 -20.50 -2.45
CA VAL A 115 -6.17 -19.20 -2.83
C VAL A 115 -5.41 -19.32 -4.15
N TYR A 116 -5.36 -18.23 -4.89
CA TYR A 116 -4.71 -18.14 -6.19
C TYR A 116 -3.53 -17.18 -6.12
N ASP A 117 -2.43 -17.56 -6.78
CA ASP A 117 -1.28 -16.69 -7.01
C ASP A 117 -1.39 -16.01 -8.38
N VAL A 118 -1.71 -14.73 -8.37
CA VAL A 118 -1.90 -13.93 -9.59
C VAL A 118 -0.67 -13.09 -9.95
N SER A 119 0.51 -13.46 -9.46
CA SER A 119 1.74 -12.68 -9.70
C SER A 119 2.10 -12.53 -11.18
N SER A 120 1.79 -13.52 -12.01
CA SER A 120 1.96 -13.43 -13.47
C SER A 120 1.13 -12.29 -14.08
N HIS A 121 -0.10 -12.10 -13.61
CA HIS A 121 -0.97 -11.01 -14.04
C HIS A 121 -0.48 -9.66 -13.53
N VAL A 122 0.00 -9.59 -12.29
CA VAL A 122 0.61 -8.38 -11.72
C VAL A 122 1.80 -7.92 -12.57
N LEU A 123 2.69 -8.84 -12.96
CA LEU A 123 3.83 -8.53 -13.83
C LEU A 123 3.38 -8.04 -15.21
N LYS A 124 2.40 -8.71 -15.82
CA LYS A 124 1.81 -8.29 -17.11
C LYS A 124 1.24 -6.87 -17.03
N ASN A 125 0.56 -6.54 -15.94
CA ASN A 125 0.00 -5.20 -15.74
C ASN A 125 1.08 -4.14 -15.50
N LEU A 126 2.14 -4.46 -14.74
CA LEU A 126 3.29 -3.58 -14.58
C LEU A 126 3.97 -3.30 -15.93
N GLU A 127 4.19 -4.32 -16.73
CA GLU A 127 4.76 -4.22 -18.08
C GLU A 127 3.85 -3.41 -19.02
N GLY A 128 2.55 -3.70 -19.04
CA GLY A 128 1.58 -2.97 -19.87
C GLY A 128 1.41 -1.50 -19.47
N LEU A 129 1.68 -1.16 -18.21
CA LEU A 129 1.77 0.23 -17.74
C LEU A 129 3.15 0.87 -17.97
N GLY A 130 4.14 0.10 -18.43
CA GLY A 130 5.51 0.54 -18.64
C GLY A 130 6.22 0.96 -17.35
N ILE A 131 5.95 0.29 -16.23
CA ILE A 131 6.54 0.62 -14.92
C ILE A 131 7.91 -0.03 -14.79
N ASP A 132 8.97 0.78 -14.68
CA ASP A 132 10.36 0.32 -14.54
C ASP A 132 10.76 0.02 -13.08
N TYR A 133 10.18 0.77 -12.14
CA TYR A 133 10.44 0.67 -10.70
C TYR A 133 9.12 0.75 -9.93
N LEU A 134 8.99 -0.04 -8.88
CA LEU A 134 7.80 -0.04 -8.03
C LEU A 134 8.18 0.40 -6.61
N ILE A 135 7.45 1.37 -6.06
CA ILE A 135 7.54 1.76 -4.66
C ILE A 135 6.32 1.21 -3.93
N ALA A 136 6.54 0.24 -3.03
CA ALA A 136 5.49 -0.34 -2.21
C ALA A 136 5.58 0.21 -0.78
N ILE A 137 4.55 0.94 -0.36
CA ILE A 137 4.44 1.49 1.00
C ILE A 137 3.49 0.59 1.82
N GLY A 138 3.99 -0.03 2.88
CA GLY A 138 3.27 -1.16 3.49
C GLY A 138 3.81 -1.64 4.83
N GLY A 139 3.02 -2.49 5.49
CA GLY A 139 3.50 -3.35 6.58
C GLY A 139 3.97 -4.70 6.03
N ASP A 140 4.21 -5.66 6.91
CA ASP A 140 4.81 -6.97 6.57
C ASP A 140 4.14 -7.71 5.41
N ASP A 141 2.81 -7.77 5.34
CA ASP A 141 2.11 -8.46 4.25
C ASP A 141 2.36 -7.81 2.88
N THR A 142 2.33 -6.48 2.83
CA THR A 142 2.58 -5.70 1.61
C THR A 142 4.05 -5.81 1.19
N LEU A 143 4.97 -5.69 2.15
CA LEU A 143 6.40 -5.70 1.87
C LEU A 143 6.94 -7.10 1.57
N SER A 144 6.35 -8.14 2.16
CA SER A 144 6.68 -9.53 1.83
C SER A 144 6.32 -9.86 0.39
N TYR A 145 5.18 -9.38 -0.11
CA TYR A 145 4.81 -9.55 -1.52
C TYR A 145 5.70 -8.72 -2.45
N ALA A 146 6.04 -7.49 -2.08
CA ALA A 146 7.03 -6.68 -2.78
C ALA A 146 8.38 -7.40 -2.93
N ALA A 147 8.87 -8.06 -1.87
CA ALA A 147 10.08 -8.86 -1.93
C ALA A 147 9.94 -10.12 -2.81
N ALA A 148 8.73 -10.70 -2.91
CA ALA A 148 8.47 -11.78 -3.85
C ALA A 148 8.52 -11.31 -5.31
N LEU A 149 7.97 -10.11 -5.61
CA LEU A 149 8.07 -9.50 -6.94
C LEU A 149 9.52 -9.16 -7.33
N ASP A 150 10.33 -8.72 -6.37
CA ASP A 150 11.76 -8.47 -6.60
C ASP A 150 12.50 -9.74 -7.07
N LYS A 151 12.22 -10.88 -6.43
CA LYS A 151 12.74 -12.18 -6.87
C LYS A 151 12.26 -12.61 -8.25
N LEU A 152 11.15 -12.04 -8.73
CA LEU A 152 10.62 -12.25 -10.08
C LEU A 152 11.17 -11.22 -11.09
N GLY A 153 12.09 -10.35 -10.68
CA GLY A 153 12.80 -9.41 -11.56
C GLY A 153 12.26 -7.97 -11.56
N MET A 154 11.19 -7.69 -10.81
CA MET A 154 10.68 -6.31 -10.69
C MET A 154 11.60 -5.49 -9.77
N LYS A 155 12.00 -4.29 -10.17
CA LYS A 155 12.82 -3.42 -9.31
C LYS A 155 11.94 -2.76 -8.25
N VAL A 156 12.04 -3.20 -7.00
CA VAL A 156 11.17 -2.71 -5.93
C VAL A 156 11.93 -1.90 -4.89
N VAL A 157 11.32 -0.82 -4.42
CA VAL A 157 11.71 -0.09 -3.21
C VAL A 157 10.59 -0.22 -2.19
N ALA A 158 10.93 -0.72 -1.00
CA ALA A 158 10.01 -0.89 0.11
C ALA A 158 10.05 0.33 1.04
N VAL A 159 8.88 0.82 1.45
CA VAL A 159 8.75 1.87 2.48
C VAL A 159 7.96 1.31 3.67
N PRO A 160 8.60 1.15 4.85
CA PRO A 160 7.96 0.56 6.02
C PRO A 160 6.90 1.49 6.61
N LYS A 161 5.68 0.96 6.71
CA LYS A 161 4.48 1.65 7.16
C LYS A 161 3.67 0.76 8.09
N THR A 162 3.56 1.18 9.34
CA THR A 162 2.70 0.56 10.35
C THR A 162 2.63 1.50 11.55
N MET A 163 1.47 1.56 12.20
CA MET A 163 1.33 2.29 13.47
C MET A 163 1.94 1.52 14.64
N ASP A 164 2.19 0.22 14.47
CA ASP A 164 2.66 -0.70 15.50
C ASP A 164 4.19 -0.77 15.59
N ASN A 165 4.89 -0.17 14.62
CA ASN A 165 6.35 -0.19 14.47
C ASN A 165 6.97 -1.60 14.43
N ASP A 166 6.28 -2.54 13.80
CA ASP A 166 6.60 -3.97 13.80
C ASP A 166 7.31 -4.47 12.53
N VAL A 167 7.62 -3.58 11.57
CA VAL A 167 8.41 -3.97 10.39
C VAL A 167 9.88 -4.06 10.75
N ARG A 168 10.50 -5.21 10.46
CA ARG A 168 11.92 -5.46 10.76
C ARG A 168 12.86 -4.55 9.95
N ASN A 169 14.07 -4.36 10.47
CA ASN A 169 15.17 -3.62 9.83
C ASN A 169 14.93 -2.12 9.62
N THR A 170 13.98 -1.52 10.37
CA THR A 170 13.86 -0.07 10.54
C THR A 170 13.64 0.23 12.02
N GLU A 171 14.18 1.35 12.51
CA GLU A 171 13.91 1.79 13.89
C GLU A 171 12.50 2.38 14.01
N TYR A 172 12.05 3.07 12.95
CA TYR A 172 10.74 3.71 12.91
C TYR A 172 10.03 3.44 11.59
N CYS A 173 8.77 3.07 11.68
CA CYS A 173 7.84 2.99 10.56
C CYS A 173 7.11 4.32 10.39
N ILE A 174 6.76 4.65 9.14
CA ILE A 174 5.87 5.78 8.87
C ILE A 174 4.54 5.55 9.61
N GLY A 175 4.08 6.57 10.32
CA GLY A 175 2.84 6.56 11.11
C GLY A 175 3.01 6.36 12.61
N PHE A 176 4.08 5.70 13.05
CA PHE A 176 4.28 5.32 14.46
C PHE A 176 4.29 6.53 15.42
N SER A 177 5.11 7.55 15.14
CA SER A 177 5.23 8.72 16.03
C SER A 177 3.92 9.50 16.17
N THR A 178 3.11 9.55 15.11
CA THR A 178 1.79 10.19 15.16
C THR A 178 0.82 9.34 15.98
N ALA A 179 0.85 8.02 15.86
CA ALA A 179 0.03 7.14 16.69
C ALA A 179 0.33 7.32 18.18
N ILE A 180 1.62 7.33 18.56
CA ILE A 180 2.07 7.60 19.94
C ILE A 180 1.57 8.96 20.43
N SER A 181 1.73 10.01 19.64
CA SER A 181 1.28 11.36 20.00
C SER A 181 -0.24 11.41 20.23
N ARG A 182 -1.03 10.70 19.42
CA ARG A 182 -2.49 10.63 19.56
C ARG A 182 -2.92 9.81 20.78
N ALA A 183 -2.25 8.69 21.05
CA ALA A 183 -2.48 7.89 22.25
C ALA A 183 -2.19 8.70 23.52
N MET A 184 -1.05 9.39 23.57
CA MET A 184 -0.69 10.24 24.71
C MET A 184 -1.70 11.37 24.96
N ASP A 185 -2.15 12.06 23.90
CA ASP A 185 -3.18 13.10 24.02
C ASP A 185 -4.49 12.53 24.59
N ALA A 186 -4.94 11.37 24.10
CA ALA A 186 -6.14 10.70 24.60
C ALA A 186 -6.02 10.32 26.08
N ILE A 187 -4.90 9.70 26.47
CA ILE A 187 -4.63 9.31 27.87
C ILE A 187 -4.63 10.55 28.75
N ASN A 188 -3.91 11.61 28.38
CA ASN A 188 -3.79 12.83 29.17
C ASN A 188 -5.14 13.51 29.44
N ARG A 189 -6.05 13.52 28.45
CA ARG A 189 -7.41 14.06 28.63
C ARG A 189 -8.22 13.27 29.65
N GLN A 190 -8.03 11.96 29.72
CA GLN A 190 -8.76 11.10 30.66
C GLN A 190 -8.17 11.14 32.07
N ARG A 191 -6.86 11.39 32.21
CA ARG A 191 -6.18 11.43 33.51
C ARG A 191 -6.83 12.40 34.50
N THR A 192 -7.27 13.57 34.06
CA THR A 192 -7.91 14.56 34.94
C THR A 192 -9.18 14.02 35.58
N THR A 193 -10.13 13.49 34.78
CA THR A 193 -11.39 13.00 35.32
C THR A 193 -11.24 11.71 36.13
N VAL A 194 -10.31 10.84 35.73
CA VAL A 194 -10.00 9.58 36.44
C VAL A 194 -9.41 9.90 37.81
N GLY A 195 -8.45 10.83 37.88
CA GLY A 195 -7.85 11.29 39.12
C GLY A 195 -8.84 11.99 40.05
N SER A 196 -9.72 12.86 39.52
CA SER A 196 -10.70 13.59 40.34
C SER A 196 -11.76 12.70 41.02
N HIS A 197 -12.03 11.51 40.47
CA HIS A 197 -13.04 10.59 41.01
C HIS A 197 -12.43 9.30 41.56
N GLU A 198 -11.12 9.29 41.80
CA GLU A 198 -10.38 8.12 42.33
C GLU A 198 -10.69 6.82 41.55
N ARG A 199 -10.81 6.93 40.23
CA ARG A 199 -11.13 5.79 39.36
C ARG A 199 -9.88 5.11 38.84
N ILE A 200 -10.03 3.86 38.40
CA ILE A 200 -9.01 3.14 37.64
C ILE A 200 -9.30 3.32 36.15
N GLY A 201 -8.32 3.83 35.39
CA GLY A 201 -8.37 3.91 33.93
C GLY A 201 -7.49 2.83 33.30
N VAL A 202 -8.07 2.04 32.38
CA VAL A 202 -7.34 1.08 31.55
C VAL A 202 -7.39 1.62 30.11
N PHE A 203 -6.21 1.83 29.51
CA PHE A 203 -6.03 2.43 28.19
C PHE A 203 -5.18 1.52 27.31
#